data_AF-A0AA39G1M4-F1
#
_entry.id   AF-A0AA39G1M4-F1
#
_cell.length_a   1.000
_cell.length_b   1.000
_cell.length_c   1.000
_cell.angle_alpha   90.00
_cell.angle_beta   90.00
_cell.angle_gamma   90.00
#
_symmetry.space_group_name_H-M   'P 1'
#
loop_
_entity.id
_entity.type
_entity.pdbx_description
1 polymer ?
#
loop_
_entity_poly.entity_id
_entity_poly.type
_entity_poly.pdbx_seq_one_letter_code
_entity_poly.pdbx_strand_id
1 'polypeptide(L)'
;MIVDDSHGMIDSDFIGEHQPNLELVCKKWQQINQTFWHSILKLKFVLVDPDEQFYSVPIRSGLEFRSSNFSDFGKILKKLHGNLQKLRIFNDLRYEQEVNIPSSIFKLIIENENINFLDIDINNKDIYKKCLKFLKTDNLQHLSLSRPFLNKSSSSILDVIKKLLLNAPKLETLHLSNLEISLKEISKITTLKSLYIMKPGKSPGSCVKNFGFINLESIHLIHGSDVKDNFIKQLVTDCKKLHNVEIYSCDSITTKGLIPITTLPELRHFGATHIDEEVFKELSNLESIDCSDLTLNSNSMKASISNFFQRSPNLKKAHICLNGDPYLFDEYTRKSRIVLNQDQKFYGFCICSINWRKQFDN
;
A
#
# COMPACT_ATOMS: atom_id res chain seq x y z
N MET A 1 -6.24 37.61 -7.31
CA MET A 1 -7.52 37.37 -6.61
C MET A 1 -8.59 37.36 -7.69
N ILE A 2 -8.95 36.17 -8.16
CA ILE A 2 -10.16 35.91 -8.93
C ILE A 2 -10.84 34.80 -8.15
N VAL A 3 -12.01 35.10 -7.61
CA VAL A 3 -12.92 34.15 -6.99
C VAL A 3 -13.84 33.73 -8.12
N ASP A 4 -13.84 32.44 -8.46
CA ASP A 4 -14.85 31.87 -9.33
C ASP A 4 -15.88 31.17 -8.44
N ASP A 5 -17.09 31.72 -8.45
CA ASP A 5 -18.25 31.31 -7.66
C ASP A 5 -18.95 30.11 -8.32
N SER A 6 -18.32 28.94 -8.31
CA SER A 6 -19.04 27.69 -8.52
C SER A 6 -18.38 26.48 -7.84
N HIS A 7 -18.98 26.10 -6.71
CA HIS A 7 -18.76 24.86 -5.94
C HIS A 7 -17.43 24.78 -5.18
N GLY A 8 -17.46 25.28 -3.94
CA GLY A 8 -16.33 25.31 -3.01
C GLY A 8 -15.79 23.94 -2.59
N MET A 9 -14.90 23.37 -3.40
CA MET A 9 -13.76 22.61 -2.92
C MET A 9 -12.50 23.43 -3.22
N ILE A 10 -11.76 23.80 -2.17
CA ILE A 10 -10.41 24.34 -2.36
C ILE A 10 -9.56 23.16 -2.81
N ASP A 11 -9.21 23.15 -4.10
CA ASP A 11 -8.17 22.29 -4.60
C ASP A 11 -6.83 22.77 -4.02
N SER A 12 -6.06 21.84 -3.44
CA SER A 12 -4.79 22.17 -2.76
C SER A 12 -3.68 22.62 -3.71
N ASP A 13 -3.96 22.65 -5.01
CA ASP A 13 -3.02 22.89 -6.11
C ASP A 13 -2.58 24.36 -6.25
N PHE A 14 -3.05 25.28 -5.39
CA PHE A 14 -2.72 26.71 -5.47
C PHE A 14 -1.55 27.18 -4.58
N ILE A 15 -0.69 26.27 -4.11
CA ILE A 15 0.54 26.62 -3.37
C ILE A 15 1.74 26.35 -4.28
N GLY A 16 2.24 27.40 -4.94
CA GLY A 16 3.45 27.35 -5.77
C GLY A 16 4.70 26.92 -4.99
N GLU A 17 5.78 26.64 -5.75
CA GLU A 17 7.04 25.94 -5.41
C GLU A 17 7.92 26.52 -4.28
N HIS A 18 7.36 27.24 -3.32
CA HIS A 18 8.06 27.68 -2.12
C HIS A 18 7.36 27.14 -0.88
N GLN A 19 8.06 26.28 -0.11
CA GLN A 19 7.60 25.77 1.18
C GLN A 19 7.17 26.96 2.07
N PRO A 20 5.86 27.15 2.32
CA PRO A 20 5.44 28.23 3.18
C PRO A 20 5.88 27.88 4.61
N ASN A 21 6.60 28.81 5.24
CA ASN A 21 6.88 28.75 6.67
C ASN A 21 5.57 28.39 7.41
N LEU A 22 5.62 27.44 8.35
CA LEU A 22 4.45 26.98 9.11
C LEU A 22 3.74 28.15 9.81
N GLU A 23 4.50 29.18 10.19
CA GLU A 23 3.96 30.43 10.71
C GLU A 23 3.17 31.22 9.64
N LEU A 24 3.58 31.16 8.37
CA LEU A 24 2.87 31.75 7.23
C LEU A 24 1.64 30.93 6.85
N VAL A 25 1.70 29.59 6.97
CA VAL A 25 0.52 28.71 6.84
C VAL A 25 -0.45 29.05 7.97
N CYS A 26 0.00 29.07 9.22
CA CYS A 26 -0.81 29.44 10.37
C CYS A 26 -1.35 30.87 10.30
N LYS A 27 -0.59 31.87 9.79
CA LYS A 27 -1.06 33.25 9.58
C LYS A 27 -2.05 33.34 8.42
N LYS A 28 -1.78 32.69 7.28
CA LYS A 28 -2.76 32.54 6.19
C LYS A 28 -4.01 31.80 6.67
N TRP A 29 -3.89 30.87 7.62
CA TRP A 29 -4.99 30.13 8.21
C TRP A 29 -5.71 30.85 9.35
N GLN A 30 -5.06 31.81 10.01
CA GLN A 30 -5.73 32.79 10.86
C GLN A 30 -6.56 33.75 10.00
N GLN A 31 -6.13 34.00 8.76
CA GLN A 31 -6.88 34.77 7.75
C GLN A 31 -7.95 33.96 7.02
N ILE A 32 -7.74 32.64 6.82
CA ILE A 32 -8.79 31.71 6.37
C ILE A 32 -9.75 31.51 7.55
N ASN A 33 -10.83 32.29 7.48
CA ASN A 33 -11.93 32.46 8.42
C ASN A 33 -12.29 31.23 9.29
N GLN A 34 -12.79 31.47 10.52
CA GLN A 34 -13.25 30.44 11.47
C GLN A 34 -14.25 29.43 10.86
N THR A 35 -14.90 29.79 9.76
CA THR A 35 -15.91 29.02 9.04
C THR A 35 -15.37 27.81 8.26
N PHE A 36 -14.08 27.75 7.92
CA PHE A 36 -13.54 26.68 7.05
C PHE A 36 -13.00 25.45 7.79
N TRP A 37 -12.90 25.47 9.12
CA TRP A 37 -12.40 24.32 9.87
C TRP A 37 -13.31 23.08 9.72
N HIS A 38 -14.61 23.30 9.55
CA HIS A 38 -15.61 22.24 9.38
C HIS A 38 -15.49 21.52 8.03
N SER A 39 -14.89 22.11 7.00
CA SER A 39 -14.73 21.47 5.69
C SER A 39 -13.47 20.59 5.58
N ILE A 40 -12.60 20.59 6.59
CA ILE A 40 -11.36 19.82 6.55
C ILE A 40 -11.61 18.40 7.05
N LEU A 41 -11.73 17.48 6.10
CA LEU A 41 -12.00 16.06 6.37
C LEU A 41 -10.72 15.21 6.40
N LYS A 42 -9.61 15.71 5.88
CA LYS A 42 -8.35 14.96 5.69
C LYS A 42 -7.17 15.73 6.28
N LEU A 43 -6.36 15.03 7.07
CA LEU A 43 -5.13 15.56 7.65
C LEU A 43 -3.99 14.56 7.44
N LYS A 44 -2.90 15.04 6.84
CA LYS A 44 -1.62 14.34 6.81
C LYS A 44 -0.73 14.99 7.86
N PHE A 45 0.07 14.19 8.54
CA PHE A 45 1.06 14.64 9.51
C PHE A 45 2.35 13.91 9.18
N VAL A 46 3.42 14.67 8.94
CA VAL A 46 4.72 14.15 8.51
C VAL A 46 5.74 14.61 9.52
N LEU A 47 6.26 13.69 10.31
CA LEU A 47 7.37 13.95 11.22
C LEU A 47 8.65 13.96 10.41
N VAL A 48 9.32 15.11 10.41
CA VAL A 48 10.61 15.35 9.75
C VAL A 48 11.67 15.60 10.82
N ASP A 49 12.90 15.19 10.54
CA ASP A 49 14.07 15.50 11.36
C ASP A 49 14.29 17.02 11.34
N PRO A 50 14.39 17.71 12.49
CA PRO A 50 14.80 19.11 12.50
C PRO A 50 16.16 19.34 11.83
N ASP A 51 17.05 18.34 11.82
CA ASP A 51 18.42 18.47 11.30
C ASP A 51 18.57 18.08 9.81
N GLU A 52 17.61 17.37 9.21
CA GLU A 52 17.62 17.07 7.76
C GLU A 52 17.14 18.29 6.95
N GLN A 53 18.07 19.19 6.62
CA GLN A 53 17.76 20.39 5.83
C GLN A 53 17.54 20.16 4.31
N PHE A 54 17.72 18.95 3.76
CA PHE A 54 18.09 18.86 2.33
C PHE A 54 17.32 17.94 1.36
N TYR A 55 16.30 17.13 1.73
CA TYR A 55 15.67 16.23 0.74
C TYR A 55 14.16 16.01 0.87
N SER A 56 13.39 16.96 1.40
CA SER A 56 11.93 16.80 1.42
C SER A 56 11.38 16.84 -0.01
N VAL A 57 10.96 15.69 -0.54
CA VAL A 57 10.20 15.60 -1.79
C VAL A 57 8.96 16.47 -1.65
N PRO A 58 8.68 17.42 -2.57
CA PRO A 58 7.48 18.23 -2.49
C PRO A 58 6.24 17.33 -2.58
N ILE A 59 5.52 17.20 -1.47
CA ILE A 59 4.30 16.40 -1.41
C ILE A 59 3.15 17.26 -1.94
N ARG A 60 2.59 16.86 -3.08
CA ARG A 60 1.56 17.60 -3.83
C ARG A 60 0.19 17.69 -3.13
N SER A 61 -0.01 17.12 -1.94
CA SER A 61 -1.30 17.20 -1.24
C SER A 61 -1.18 16.92 0.27
N GLY A 62 -1.49 17.89 1.11
CA GLY A 62 -1.63 17.74 2.56
C GLY A 62 -0.95 18.83 3.38
N LEU A 63 -1.39 19.03 4.62
CA LEU A 63 -0.65 19.83 5.59
C LEU A 63 0.55 19.02 6.10
N GLU A 64 1.70 19.67 6.23
CA GLU A 64 2.92 19.07 6.79
C GLU A 64 3.22 19.74 8.14
N PHE A 65 3.62 18.96 9.14
CA PHE A 65 3.92 19.46 10.47
C PHE A 65 5.21 18.86 10.98
N ARG A 66 6.25 19.68 11.03
CA ARG A 66 7.54 19.25 11.58
C ARG A 66 7.44 19.02 13.10
N SER A 67 8.23 18.07 13.58
CA SER A 67 8.26 17.58 14.96
C SER A 67 8.49 18.68 16.02
N SER A 68 9.11 19.80 15.66
CA SER A 68 9.32 20.93 16.57
C SER A 68 8.04 21.66 17.01
N ASN A 69 6.90 21.46 16.33
CA ASN A 69 5.66 22.22 16.54
C ASN A 69 4.45 21.38 17.00
N PHE A 70 4.65 20.39 17.88
CA PHE A 70 3.53 19.58 18.39
C PHE A 70 2.42 20.40 19.10
N SER A 71 2.77 21.56 19.68
CA SER A 71 1.78 22.45 20.31
C SER A 71 0.75 22.96 19.29
N ASP A 72 1.21 23.37 18.12
CA ASP A 72 0.32 23.87 17.06
C ASP A 72 -0.49 22.74 16.43
N PHE A 73 0.11 21.56 16.28
CA PHE A 73 -0.62 20.38 15.85
C PHE A 73 -1.76 20.01 16.81
N GLY A 74 -1.52 20.04 18.13
CA GLY A 74 -2.56 19.82 19.13
C GLY A 74 -3.70 20.85 19.04
N LYS A 75 -3.38 22.13 18.81
CA LYS A 75 -4.41 23.18 18.60
C LYS A 75 -5.25 22.91 17.35
N ILE A 76 -4.61 22.47 16.27
CA ILE A 76 -5.28 22.18 14.99
C ILE A 76 -6.17 20.95 15.12
N LEU A 77 -5.66 19.85 15.68
CA LEU A 77 -6.48 18.67 15.96
C LEU A 77 -7.67 18.99 16.85
N LYS A 78 -7.50 19.86 17.85
CA LYS A 78 -8.61 20.30 18.72
C LYS A 78 -9.67 21.08 17.96
N LYS A 79 -9.29 21.89 16.95
CA LYS A 79 -10.24 22.61 16.08
C LYS A 79 -10.94 21.69 15.09
N LEU A 80 -10.22 20.67 14.60
CA LEU A 80 -10.74 19.66 13.67
C LEU A 80 -11.50 18.54 14.37
N HIS A 81 -11.49 18.55 15.70
CA HIS A 81 -12.11 17.53 16.53
C HIS A 81 -13.61 17.43 16.18
N GLY A 82 -14.05 16.21 15.85
CA GLY A 82 -15.42 15.95 15.42
C GLY A 82 -15.68 16.11 13.92
N ASN A 83 -14.76 16.59 13.08
CA ASN A 83 -14.95 16.60 11.61
C ASN A 83 -13.91 15.78 10.85
N LEU A 84 -12.74 15.55 11.46
CA LEU A 84 -11.66 14.81 10.82
C LEU A 84 -12.06 13.35 10.58
N GLN A 85 -12.09 12.96 9.30
CA GLN A 85 -12.43 11.60 8.87
C GLN A 85 -11.20 10.78 8.48
N LYS A 86 -10.17 11.42 7.91
CA LYS A 86 -8.95 10.76 7.45
C LYS A 86 -7.73 11.34 8.15
N LEU A 87 -7.01 10.50 8.86
CA LEU A 87 -5.77 10.87 9.53
C LEU A 87 -4.62 10.00 9.04
N ARG A 88 -3.56 10.64 8.56
CA ARG A 88 -2.28 9.97 8.27
C ARG A 88 -1.18 10.53 9.17
N ILE A 89 -0.45 9.65 9.83
CA ILE A 89 0.69 9.97 10.69
C ILE A 89 1.89 9.22 10.12
N PHE A 90 2.80 9.93 9.48
CA PHE A 90 3.97 9.37 8.83
C PHE A 90 5.24 9.90 9.50
N ASN A 91 6.26 9.06 9.59
CA ASN A 91 7.59 9.45 10.00
C ASN A 91 8.57 9.33 8.83
N ASP A 92 9.04 10.47 8.33
CA ASP A 92 10.03 10.52 7.24
C ASP A 92 11.45 10.31 7.76
N LEU A 93 11.62 10.16 9.07
CA LEU A 93 12.91 9.81 9.64
C LEU A 93 13.37 8.47 9.07
N ARG A 94 14.46 8.52 8.30
CA ARG A 94 15.19 7.34 7.81
C ARG A 94 15.76 6.52 8.97
N TYR A 95 15.93 7.16 10.13
CA TYR A 95 16.51 6.58 11.33
C TYR A 95 15.44 6.09 12.29
N GLU A 96 15.72 4.97 12.96
CA GLU A 96 14.86 4.29 13.94
C GLU A 96 14.59 5.09 15.23
N GLN A 97 14.74 6.42 15.20
CA GLN A 97 14.53 7.25 16.36
C GLN A 97 13.06 7.28 16.76
N GLU A 98 12.81 7.00 18.04
CA GLU A 98 11.48 7.07 18.62
C GLU A 98 11.08 8.53 18.78
N VAL A 99 10.08 8.97 17.99
CA VAL A 99 9.59 10.35 18.07
C VAL A 99 8.65 10.48 19.26
N ASN A 100 8.94 11.33 20.24
CA ASN A 100 8.01 11.55 21.35
C ASN A 100 6.78 12.38 20.90
N ILE A 101 5.62 11.75 20.79
CA ILE A 101 4.35 12.43 20.49
C ILE A 101 3.66 12.79 21.81
N PRO A 102 3.35 14.08 22.05
CA PRO A 102 2.65 14.51 23.25
C PRO A 102 1.32 13.77 23.50
N SER A 103 1.05 13.44 24.76
CA SER A 103 -0.17 12.74 25.19
C SER A 103 -1.47 13.46 24.81
N SER A 104 -1.42 14.79 24.72
CA SER A 104 -2.54 15.63 24.27
C SER A 104 -2.99 15.31 22.84
N ILE A 105 -2.05 14.94 21.96
CA ILE A 105 -2.36 14.55 20.58
C ILE A 105 -3.06 13.20 20.56
N PHE A 106 -2.57 12.22 21.34
CA PHE A 106 -3.24 10.91 21.44
C PHE A 106 -4.67 11.05 21.92
N LYS A 107 -4.90 11.88 22.94
CA LYS A 107 -6.24 12.16 23.46
C LYS A 107 -7.18 12.65 22.35
N LEU A 108 -6.72 13.59 21.52
CA LEU A 108 -7.53 14.15 20.42
C LEU A 108 -7.86 13.12 19.33
N ILE A 109 -6.96 12.19 19.05
CA ILE A 109 -7.20 11.09 18.10
C ILE A 109 -8.20 10.09 18.69
N ILE A 110 -8.01 9.70 19.95
CA ILE A 110 -8.86 8.76 20.68
C ILE A 110 -10.30 9.25 20.80
N GLU A 111 -10.48 10.54 21.10
CA GLU A 111 -11.80 11.13 21.30
C GLU A 111 -12.57 11.34 19.99
N ASN A 112 -11.92 11.23 18.82
CA ASN A 112 -12.55 11.49 17.54
C ASN A 112 -13.34 10.27 17.01
N GLU A 113 -14.66 10.41 16.99
CA GLU A 113 -15.60 9.35 16.59
C GLU A 113 -15.77 9.22 15.06
N ASN A 114 -15.29 10.20 14.29
CA ASN A 114 -15.55 10.30 12.85
C ASN A 114 -14.40 9.78 11.98
N ILE A 115 -13.28 9.36 12.58
CA ILE A 115 -12.16 8.78 11.84
C ILE A 115 -12.62 7.46 11.20
N ASN A 116 -12.69 7.46 9.87
CA ASN A 116 -12.96 6.28 9.05
C ASN A 116 -11.73 5.77 8.31
N PHE A 117 -10.66 6.58 8.24
CA PHE A 117 -9.40 6.23 7.62
C PHE A 117 -8.26 6.61 8.57
N LEU A 118 -7.48 5.63 8.97
CA LEU A 118 -6.29 5.81 9.80
C LEU A 118 -5.08 5.13 9.15
N ASP A 119 -4.03 5.90 8.92
CA ASP A 119 -2.76 5.41 8.39
C ASP A 119 -1.63 5.88 9.30
N ILE A 120 -0.97 4.93 9.95
CA ILE A 120 0.11 5.17 10.90
C ILE A 120 1.33 4.47 10.35
N ASP A 121 2.28 5.26 9.87
CA ASP A 121 3.54 4.79 9.36
C ASP A 121 4.68 5.45 10.14
N ILE A 122 4.86 4.98 11.37
CA ILE A 122 5.84 5.52 12.31
C ILE A 122 6.29 4.43 13.27
N ASN A 123 7.60 4.44 13.51
CA ASN A 123 8.25 3.68 14.57
C ASN A 123 8.11 4.41 15.92
N ASN A 124 6.98 4.22 16.61
CA ASN A 124 6.80 4.73 17.98
C ASN A 124 5.88 3.80 18.78
N LYS A 125 6.41 3.20 19.85
CA LYS A 125 5.69 2.22 20.68
C LYS A 125 4.53 2.84 21.44
N ASP A 126 4.66 4.08 21.84
CA ASP A 126 3.62 4.83 22.54
C ASP A 126 2.38 5.06 21.68
N ILE A 127 2.50 5.25 20.36
CA ILE A 127 1.30 5.33 19.50
C ILE A 127 0.52 4.04 19.57
N TYR A 128 1.19 2.91 19.38
CA TYR A 128 0.51 1.62 19.38
C TYR A 128 -0.07 1.29 20.76
N LYS A 129 0.63 1.62 21.85
CA LYS A 129 0.16 1.30 23.21
C LYS A 129 -0.89 2.27 23.75
N LYS A 130 -0.74 3.57 23.48
CA LYS A 130 -1.59 4.62 24.05
C LYS A 130 -2.69 5.02 23.09
N CYS A 131 -2.40 5.19 21.80
CA CYS A 131 -3.40 5.62 20.82
C CYS A 131 -4.34 4.47 20.43
N LEU A 132 -3.79 3.37 19.89
CA LEU A 132 -4.62 2.30 19.34
C LEU A 132 -5.44 1.56 20.39
N LYS A 133 -4.96 1.50 21.64
CA LYS A 133 -5.67 0.84 22.74
C LYS A 133 -7.03 1.48 23.04
N PHE A 134 -7.15 2.78 22.84
CA PHE A 134 -8.36 3.54 23.17
C PHE A 134 -9.06 4.10 21.93
N LEU A 135 -8.54 3.84 20.73
CA LEU A 135 -9.13 4.31 19.49
C LEU A 135 -10.56 3.76 19.34
N LYS A 136 -11.52 4.66 19.13
CA LYS A 136 -12.88 4.28 18.73
C LYS A 136 -12.86 3.75 17.31
N THR A 137 -13.49 2.60 17.10
CA THR A 137 -13.35 1.81 15.86
C THR A 137 -14.68 1.59 15.13
N ASP A 138 -15.78 2.13 15.66
CA ASP A 138 -17.15 1.95 15.14
C ASP A 138 -17.32 2.41 13.68
N ASN A 139 -16.54 3.42 13.29
CA ASN A 139 -16.56 4.01 11.95
C ASN A 139 -15.32 3.70 11.11
N LEU A 140 -14.36 2.95 11.66
CA LEU A 140 -13.08 2.70 10.98
C LEU A 140 -13.29 1.74 9.80
N GLN A 141 -13.04 2.25 8.58
CA GLN A 141 -13.16 1.51 7.33
C GLN A 141 -11.80 1.16 6.72
N HIS A 142 -10.79 1.99 6.96
CA HIS A 142 -9.44 1.78 6.48
C HIS A 142 -8.44 1.91 7.63
N LEU A 143 -7.60 0.89 7.79
CA LEU A 143 -6.49 0.90 8.72
C LEU A 143 -5.20 0.51 8.01
N SER A 144 -4.19 1.37 8.10
CA SER A 144 -2.83 1.11 7.66
C SER A 144 -1.88 1.26 8.83
N LEU A 145 -1.12 0.21 9.12
CA LEU A 145 -0.11 0.15 10.18
C LEU A 145 1.21 -0.30 9.57
N SER A 146 2.14 0.65 9.46
CA SER A 146 3.44 0.46 8.85
C SER A 146 4.56 0.80 9.83
N ARG A 147 5.65 0.01 9.75
CA ARG A 147 6.81 0.11 10.65
C ARG A 147 6.48 0.13 12.16
N PRO A 148 5.53 -0.67 12.68
CA PRO A 148 5.48 -0.91 14.12
C PRO A 148 6.75 -1.68 14.46
N PHE A 149 7.69 -1.05 15.16
CA PHE A 149 8.89 -1.73 15.60
C PHE A 149 8.54 -2.68 16.73
N LEU A 150 8.00 -3.83 16.34
CA LEU A 150 7.83 -4.98 17.17
C LEU A 150 9.17 -5.70 17.21
N ASN A 151 10.08 -5.24 18.07
CA ASN A 151 11.04 -6.19 18.59
C ASN A 151 10.23 -7.39 19.11
N LYS A 152 10.68 -8.61 18.78
CA LYS A 152 10.04 -9.93 19.02
C LYS A 152 9.45 -10.14 20.42
N SER A 153 9.73 -9.24 21.35
CA SER A 153 9.31 -9.25 22.76
C SER A 153 8.08 -8.40 23.08
N SER A 154 7.41 -7.74 22.12
CA SER A 154 6.31 -6.81 22.42
C SER A 154 4.91 -7.42 22.22
N SER A 155 4.64 -8.57 22.86
CA SER A 155 3.32 -9.23 22.92
C SER A 155 2.17 -8.24 23.20
N SER A 156 2.41 -7.28 24.09
CA SER A 156 1.44 -6.23 24.44
C SER A 156 0.92 -5.40 23.26
N ILE A 157 1.73 -5.11 22.23
CA ILE A 157 1.28 -4.32 21.07
C ILE A 157 0.43 -5.19 20.14
N LEU A 158 0.86 -6.44 19.91
CA LEU A 158 0.07 -7.39 19.12
C LEU A 158 -1.31 -7.60 19.73
N ASP A 159 -1.42 -7.67 21.06
CA ASP A 159 -2.71 -7.79 21.73
C ASP A 159 -3.59 -6.55 21.56
N VAL A 160 -3.00 -5.36 21.54
CA VAL A 160 -3.73 -4.11 21.22
C VAL A 160 -4.24 -4.14 19.78
N ILE A 161 -3.40 -4.51 18.82
CA ILE A 161 -3.79 -4.60 17.41
C ILE A 161 -4.90 -5.63 17.23
N LYS A 162 -4.78 -6.83 17.81
CA LYS A 162 -5.83 -7.86 17.74
C LYS A 162 -7.16 -7.36 18.30
N LYS A 163 -7.15 -6.71 19.47
CA LYS A 163 -8.36 -6.12 20.05
C LYS A 163 -8.97 -5.05 19.16
N LEU A 164 -8.14 -4.19 18.58
CA LEU A 164 -8.59 -3.15 17.66
C LEU A 164 -9.27 -3.78 16.43
N LEU A 165 -8.65 -4.78 15.82
CA LEU A 165 -9.19 -5.47 14.65
C LEU A 165 -10.52 -6.18 14.94
N LEU A 166 -10.67 -6.79 16.11
CA LEU A 166 -11.91 -7.46 16.51
C LEU A 166 -13.06 -6.47 16.82
N ASN A 167 -12.74 -5.23 17.14
CA ASN A 167 -13.71 -4.19 17.50
C ASN A 167 -14.03 -3.21 16.37
N ALA A 168 -13.50 -3.43 15.16
CA ALA A 168 -13.72 -2.56 14.01
C ALA A 168 -14.75 -3.18 13.03
N PRO A 169 -16.07 -3.06 13.30
CA PRO A 169 -17.09 -3.78 12.54
C PRO A 169 -17.19 -3.35 11.08
N LYS A 170 -16.76 -2.13 10.73
CA LYS A 170 -16.83 -1.58 9.38
C LYS A 170 -15.51 -1.66 8.61
N LEU A 171 -14.50 -2.38 9.12
CA LEU A 171 -13.16 -2.39 8.52
C LEU A 171 -13.16 -3.13 7.19
N GLU A 172 -12.98 -2.39 6.09
CA GLU A 172 -12.98 -2.94 4.72
C GLU A 172 -11.59 -3.05 4.13
N THR A 173 -10.65 -2.21 4.57
CA THR A 173 -9.26 -2.21 4.08
C THR A 173 -8.26 -2.27 5.22
N LEU A 174 -7.31 -3.19 5.10
CA LEU A 174 -6.25 -3.41 6.07
C LEU A 174 -4.89 -3.48 5.39
N HIS A 175 -3.97 -2.59 5.77
CA HIS A 175 -2.57 -2.63 5.36
C HIS A 175 -1.71 -2.85 6.60
N LEU A 176 -0.98 -3.96 6.62
CA LEU A 176 -0.01 -4.27 7.67
C LEU A 176 1.38 -4.44 7.07
N SER A 177 2.36 -3.72 7.60
CA SER A 177 3.76 -3.88 7.21
C SER A 177 4.63 -4.16 8.43
N ASN A 178 5.53 -5.15 8.33
CA ASN A 178 6.44 -5.56 9.41
C ASN A 178 5.70 -5.97 10.70
N LEU A 179 4.59 -6.68 10.57
CA LEU A 179 3.76 -7.13 11.69
C LEU A 179 3.72 -8.65 11.80
N GLU A 180 4.03 -9.17 12.99
CA GLU A 180 3.90 -10.59 13.33
C GLU A 180 2.45 -10.93 13.75
N ILE A 181 1.50 -10.76 12.83
CA ILE A 181 0.11 -11.18 13.04
C ILE A 181 -0.22 -12.42 12.21
N SER A 182 -0.96 -13.35 12.81
CA SER A 182 -1.45 -14.54 12.10
C SER A 182 -2.63 -14.17 11.21
N LEU A 183 -2.65 -14.72 9.99
CA LEU A 183 -3.78 -14.57 9.06
C LEU A 183 -5.09 -15.12 9.63
N LYS A 184 -5.03 -16.10 10.55
CA LYS A 184 -6.19 -16.62 11.28
C LYS A 184 -6.83 -15.59 12.23
N GLU A 185 -6.07 -14.59 12.67
CA GLU A 185 -6.63 -13.48 13.44
C GLU A 185 -7.29 -12.47 12.50
N ILE A 186 -6.63 -12.14 11.39
CA ILE A 186 -7.16 -11.22 10.38
C ILE A 186 -8.45 -11.78 9.72
N SER A 187 -8.53 -13.10 9.53
CA SER A 187 -9.70 -13.79 8.97
C SER A 187 -11.00 -13.60 9.74
N LYS A 188 -10.93 -13.15 10.99
CA LYS A 188 -12.12 -12.89 11.80
C LYS A 188 -12.83 -11.59 11.36
N ILE A 189 -12.16 -10.74 10.58
CA ILE A 189 -12.71 -9.51 10.03
C ILE A 189 -13.50 -9.85 8.75
N THR A 190 -14.77 -10.22 8.92
CA THR A 190 -15.62 -10.68 7.81
C THR A 190 -16.00 -9.56 6.82
N THR A 191 -15.83 -8.30 7.21
CA THR A 191 -16.08 -7.12 6.36
C THR A 191 -14.91 -6.74 5.47
N LEU A 192 -13.76 -7.40 5.61
CA LEU A 192 -12.54 -7.07 4.89
C LEU A 192 -12.66 -7.39 3.40
N LYS A 193 -12.46 -6.35 2.57
CA LYS A 193 -12.44 -6.43 1.10
C LYS A 193 -11.02 -6.34 0.53
N SER A 194 -10.14 -5.60 1.18
CA SER A 194 -8.76 -5.41 0.73
C SER A 194 -7.76 -5.67 1.85
N LEU A 195 -6.80 -6.55 1.58
CA LEU A 195 -5.74 -6.93 2.50
C LEU A 195 -4.37 -6.74 1.87
N TYR A 196 -3.57 -5.83 2.42
CA TYR A 196 -2.17 -5.66 2.07
C TYR A 196 -1.29 -6.10 3.24
N ILE A 197 -0.33 -6.97 2.95
CA ILE A 197 0.64 -7.45 3.94
C ILE A 197 2.04 -7.42 3.35
N MET A 198 2.91 -6.61 3.95
CA MET A 198 4.33 -6.57 3.64
C MET A 198 5.16 -7.14 4.78
N LYS A 199 6.07 -8.06 4.47
CA LYS A 199 6.92 -8.78 5.43
C LYS A 199 6.08 -9.38 6.56
N PRO A 200 5.12 -10.28 6.27
CA PRO A 200 4.42 -11.01 7.32
C PRO A 200 5.44 -11.71 8.22
N GLY A 201 5.22 -11.67 9.53
CA GLY A 201 6.07 -12.40 10.49
C GLY A 201 6.08 -13.93 10.25
N LYS A 202 6.78 -14.68 11.11
CA LYS A 202 7.12 -16.11 10.91
C LYS A 202 5.98 -17.15 10.79
N SER A 203 4.73 -16.78 10.52
CA SER A 203 3.57 -17.68 10.65
C SER A 203 2.43 -17.66 9.60
N PRO A 204 2.48 -16.99 8.43
CA PRO A 204 1.34 -17.03 7.51
C PRO A 204 1.09 -18.43 6.91
N GLY A 205 2.13 -19.28 6.78
CA GLY A 205 2.04 -20.54 6.02
C GLY A 205 1.85 -21.84 6.82
N SER A 206 1.80 -21.82 8.15
CA SER A 206 1.52 -23.05 8.92
C SER A 206 0.01 -23.30 9.00
N CYS A 207 -0.52 -23.98 7.98
CA CYS A 207 -1.73 -24.80 8.07
C CYS A 207 -3.02 -24.09 8.54
N VAL A 208 -3.36 -22.91 8.02
CA VAL A 208 -4.71 -22.36 8.22
C VAL A 208 -5.64 -23.04 7.21
N LYS A 209 -6.50 -23.93 7.70
CA LYS A 209 -7.72 -24.35 6.97
C LYS A 209 -8.80 -23.31 7.22
N ASN A 210 -9.54 -22.93 6.19
CA ASN A 210 -10.64 -21.95 6.23
C ASN A 210 -10.18 -20.55 6.65
N PHE A 211 -9.73 -19.76 5.68
CA PHE A 211 -9.31 -18.38 5.88
C PHE A 211 -10.43 -17.42 6.23
N GLY A 212 -11.71 -17.78 6.18
CA GLY A 212 -12.82 -16.89 6.60
C GLY A 212 -12.96 -15.57 5.81
N PHE A 213 -12.10 -15.31 4.82
CA PHE A 213 -12.05 -14.10 3.98
C PHE A 213 -13.15 -14.10 2.90
N ILE A 214 -14.40 -14.26 3.31
CA ILE A 214 -15.55 -14.46 2.42
C ILE A 214 -15.87 -13.26 1.52
N ASN A 215 -15.40 -12.06 1.88
CA ASN A 215 -15.64 -10.81 1.17
C ASN A 215 -14.38 -10.22 0.54
N LEU A 216 -13.26 -10.94 0.57
CA LEU A 216 -11.99 -10.41 0.08
C LEU A 216 -12.00 -10.33 -1.45
N GLU A 217 -11.75 -9.13 -1.94
CA GLU A 217 -11.74 -8.71 -3.35
C GLU A 217 -10.31 -8.45 -3.83
N SER A 218 -9.44 -7.99 -2.93
CA SER A 218 -8.04 -7.63 -3.20
C SER A 218 -7.10 -8.19 -2.15
N ILE A 219 -6.00 -8.82 -2.59
CA ILE A 219 -4.93 -9.28 -1.70
C ILE A 219 -3.55 -8.97 -2.28
N HIS A 220 -2.75 -8.28 -1.47
CA HIS A 220 -1.41 -7.84 -1.81
C HIS A 220 -0.43 -8.42 -0.79
N LEU A 221 0.46 -9.32 -1.23
CA LEU A 221 1.44 -9.98 -0.39
C LEU A 221 2.84 -9.64 -0.89
N ILE A 222 3.65 -9.02 -0.03
CA ILE A 222 5.01 -8.59 -0.37
C ILE A 222 6.00 -9.15 0.66
N HIS A 223 7.10 -9.73 0.21
CA HIS A 223 8.15 -10.30 1.08
C HIS A 223 7.63 -11.36 2.07
N GLY A 224 6.71 -12.21 1.63
CA GLY A 224 6.12 -13.26 2.43
C GLY A 224 6.94 -14.54 2.47
N SER A 225 8.09 -14.53 3.14
CA SER A 225 9.03 -15.68 3.16
C SER A 225 8.40 -16.99 3.65
N ASP A 226 7.37 -16.91 4.49
CA ASP A 226 6.66 -18.06 5.04
C ASP A 226 5.34 -18.37 4.34
N VAL A 227 4.97 -17.62 3.29
CA VAL A 227 3.79 -17.91 2.47
C VAL A 227 4.15 -18.99 1.45
N LYS A 228 3.39 -20.08 1.39
CA LYS A 228 3.66 -21.27 0.55
C LYS A 228 2.51 -21.59 -0.38
N ASP A 229 2.71 -22.48 -1.35
CA ASP A 229 1.68 -22.93 -2.30
C ASP A 229 0.35 -23.34 -1.65
N ASN A 230 0.40 -24.02 -0.50
CA ASN A 230 -0.82 -24.42 0.22
C ASN A 230 -1.66 -23.24 0.70
N PHE A 231 -1.01 -22.12 1.04
CA PHE A 231 -1.70 -20.88 1.36
C PHE A 231 -2.50 -20.39 0.13
N ILE A 232 -1.87 -20.37 -1.05
CA ILE A 232 -2.54 -19.92 -2.29
C ILE A 232 -3.70 -20.83 -2.68
N LYS A 233 -3.53 -22.16 -2.59
CA LYS A 233 -4.61 -23.12 -2.86
C LYS A 233 -5.82 -22.88 -1.97
N GLN A 234 -5.60 -22.65 -0.68
CA GLN A 234 -6.68 -22.40 0.27
C GLN A 234 -7.29 -21.00 0.05
N LEU A 235 -6.49 -19.99 -0.27
CA LEU A 235 -6.95 -18.63 -0.59
C LEU A 235 -7.92 -18.66 -1.77
N VAL A 236 -7.55 -19.32 -2.87
CA VAL A 236 -8.40 -19.48 -4.07
C VAL A 236 -9.66 -20.29 -3.77
N THR A 237 -9.58 -21.24 -2.85
CA THR A 237 -10.73 -22.05 -2.44
C THR A 237 -11.75 -21.20 -1.69
N ASP A 238 -11.30 -20.36 -0.76
CA ASP A 238 -12.18 -19.63 0.15
C ASP A 238 -12.65 -18.27 -0.39
N CYS A 239 -11.84 -17.61 -1.23
CA CYS A 239 -12.02 -16.20 -1.60
C CYS A 239 -12.47 -16.06 -3.06
N LYS A 240 -13.72 -16.43 -3.35
CA LYS A 240 -14.26 -16.43 -4.73
C LYS A 240 -14.51 -15.06 -5.35
N LYS A 241 -14.45 -14.00 -4.54
CA LYS A 241 -14.61 -12.60 -4.99
C LYS A 241 -13.29 -11.93 -5.35
N LEU A 242 -12.15 -12.62 -5.19
CA LEU A 242 -10.85 -12.07 -5.52
C LEU A 242 -10.79 -11.72 -7.01
N HIS A 243 -10.63 -10.43 -7.28
CA HIS A 243 -10.40 -9.91 -8.62
C HIS A 243 -9.04 -9.21 -8.73
N ASN A 244 -8.37 -8.95 -7.60
CA ASN A 244 -7.05 -8.32 -7.55
C ASN A 244 -6.09 -9.15 -6.69
N VAL A 245 -5.07 -9.73 -7.30
CA VAL A 245 -4.08 -10.58 -6.61
C VAL A 245 -2.68 -10.13 -6.97
N GLU A 246 -1.92 -9.69 -5.97
CA GLU A 246 -0.53 -9.24 -6.09
C GLU A 246 0.36 -10.03 -5.11
N ILE A 247 1.40 -10.69 -5.62
CA ILE A 247 2.28 -11.58 -4.85
C ILE A 247 3.74 -11.33 -5.24
N TYR A 248 4.43 -10.45 -4.51
CA TYR A 248 5.78 -10.02 -4.82
C TYR A 248 6.79 -10.51 -3.77
N SER A 249 7.93 -11.02 -4.25
CA SER A 249 9.04 -11.49 -3.40
C SER A 249 8.60 -12.49 -2.32
N CYS A 250 7.67 -13.37 -2.67
CA CYS A 250 7.21 -14.47 -1.83
C CYS A 250 7.93 -15.76 -2.27
N ASP A 251 9.24 -15.85 -2.00
CA ASP A 251 10.16 -16.84 -2.58
C ASP A 251 9.82 -18.31 -2.26
N SER A 252 8.95 -18.53 -1.27
CA SER A 252 8.45 -19.86 -0.88
C SER A 252 7.22 -20.32 -1.69
N ILE A 253 6.70 -19.48 -2.58
CA ILE A 253 5.63 -19.82 -3.52
C ILE A 253 6.26 -20.23 -4.85
N THR A 254 5.95 -21.43 -5.31
CA THR A 254 6.39 -21.93 -6.61
C THR A 254 5.44 -21.48 -7.72
N THR A 255 5.89 -21.56 -8.98
CA THR A 255 5.03 -21.43 -10.16
C THR A 255 3.76 -22.29 -10.03
N LYS A 256 3.92 -23.57 -9.66
CA LYS A 256 2.78 -24.50 -9.51
C LYS A 256 1.84 -24.08 -8.40
N GLY A 257 2.35 -23.35 -7.39
CA GLY A 257 1.57 -22.71 -6.35
C GLY A 257 0.72 -21.55 -6.83
N LEU A 258 1.12 -20.87 -7.91
CA LEU A 258 0.40 -19.73 -8.49
C LEU A 258 -0.66 -20.14 -9.52
N ILE A 259 -0.53 -21.29 -10.19
CA ILE A 259 -1.53 -21.80 -11.15
C ILE A 259 -2.97 -21.75 -10.61
N PRO A 260 -3.27 -22.16 -9.35
CA PRO A 260 -4.63 -22.05 -8.83
C PRO A 260 -5.26 -20.65 -8.94
N ILE A 261 -4.48 -19.57 -8.89
CA ILE A 261 -4.99 -18.19 -8.97
C ILE A 261 -5.69 -17.94 -10.31
N THR A 262 -5.22 -18.56 -11.39
CA THR A 262 -5.80 -18.40 -12.73
C THR A 262 -7.22 -18.95 -12.85
N THR A 263 -7.66 -19.76 -11.87
CA THR A 263 -9.00 -20.34 -11.79
C THR A 263 -10.02 -19.45 -11.06
N LEU A 264 -9.59 -18.30 -10.53
CA LEU A 264 -10.49 -17.34 -9.88
C LEU A 264 -11.47 -16.73 -10.92
N PRO A 265 -12.79 -16.82 -10.68
CA PRO A 265 -13.78 -16.45 -11.69
C PRO A 265 -13.83 -14.95 -11.99
N GLU A 266 -13.45 -14.11 -11.03
CA GLU A 266 -13.48 -12.66 -11.14
C GLU A 266 -12.09 -12.04 -11.33
N LEU A 267 -11.04 -12.83 -11.58
CA LEU A 267 -9.67 -12.31 -11.67
C LEU A 267 -9.53 -11.28 -12.80
N ARG A 268 -9.19 -10.04 -12.43
CA ARG A 268 -9.00 -8.91 -13.37
C ARG A 268 -7.61 -8.32 -13.29
N HIS A 269 -6.97 -8.39 -12.13
CA HIS A 269 -5.58 -7.99 -11.94
C HIS A 269 -4.78 -9.14 -11.33
N PHE A 270 -3.63 -9.40 -11.96
CA PHE A 270 -2.65 -10.34 -11.45
C PHE A 270 -1.27 -9.70 -11.48
N GLY A 271 -0.58 -9.74 -10.34
CA GLY A 271 0.81 -9.34 -10.26
C GLY A 271 1.65 -10.33 -9.45
N ALA A 272 2.86 -10.61 -9.95
CA ALA A 272 3.76 -11.55 -9.30
C ALA A 272 5.22 -11.40 -9.72
N THR A 273 6.14 -11.77 -8.83
CA THR A 273 7.56 -11.97 -9.15
C THR A 273 7.86 -13.42 -9.51
N HIS A 274 8.86 -13.66 -10.35
CA HIS A 274 9.42 -15.00 -10.62
C HIS A 274 8.42 -16.02 -11.18
N ILE A 275 7.49 -15.60 -12.03
CA ILE A 275 6.58 -16.54 -12.72
C ILE A 275 7.25 -17.13 -13.98
N ASP A 276 6.93 -18.40 -14.27
CA ASP A 276 7.39 -19.06 -15.49
C ASP A 276 6.27 -19.16 -16.57
N GLU A 277 6.57 -19.87 -17.65
CA GLU A 277 5.67 -20.03 -18.80
C GLU A 277 4.37 -20.76 -18.47
N GLU A 278 4.34 -21.64 -17.45
CA GLU A 278 3.15 -22.41 -17.08
C GLU A 278 2.06 -21.47 -16.57
N VAL A 279 2.40 -20.44 -15.78
CA VAL A 279 1.42 -19.45 -15.31
C VAL A 279 0.85 -18.66 -16.49
N PHE A 280 1.70 -18.19 -17.41
CA PHE A 280 1.23 -17.48 -18.60
C PHE A 280 0.32 -18.32 -19.49
N LYS A 281 0.56 -19.64 -19.60
CA LYS A 281 -0.32 -20.56 -20.34
C LYS A 281 -1.71 -20.66 -19.73
N GLU A 282 -1.86 -20.43 -18.44
CA GLU A 282 -3.16 -20.52 -17.76
C GLU A 282 -3.88 -19.17 -17.60
N LEU A 283 -3.15 -18.05 -17.61
CA LEU A 283 -3.74 -16.72 -17.52
C LEU A 283 -4.56 -16.34 -18.76
N SER A 284 -5.74 -15.74 -18.54
CA SER A 284 -6.61 -15.20 -19.59
C SER A 284 -7.52 -14.10 -19.02
N ASN A 285 -8.15 -13.32 -19.91
CA ASN A 285 -9.20 -12.35 -19.57
C ASN A 285 -8.85 -11.29 -18.51
N LEU A 286 -7.56 -10.98 -18.30
CA LEU A 286 -7.16 -9.92 -17.36
C LEU A 286 -7.40 -8.51 -17.92
N GLU A 287 -7.66 -7.56 -17.01
CA GLU A 287 -7.65 -6.12 -17.30
C GLU A 287 -6.29 -5.47 -17.02
N SER A 288 -5.50 -6.04 -16.10
CA SER A 288 -4.19 -5.52 -15.73
C SER A 288 -3.24 -6.65 -15.33
N ILE A 289 -1.99 -6.60 -15.79
CA ILE A 289 -0.93 -7.52 -15.37
C ILE A 289 0.31 -6.74 -14.91
N ASP A 290 0.92 -7.17 -13.81
CA ASP A 290 2.18 -6.62 -13.31
C ASP A 290 3.14 -7.74 -12.87
N CYS A 291 4.00 -8.14 -13.78
CA CYS A 291 4.94 -9.23 -13.54
C CYS A 291 6.38 -8.71 -13.59
N SER A 292 7.19 -9.10 -12.62
CA SER A 292 8.60 -8.74 -12.58
C SER A 292 9.51 -9.93 -12.33
N ASP A 293 10.80 -9.70 -12.58
CA ASP A 293 11.85 -10.70 -12.48
C ASP A 293 11.61 -11.98 -13.31
N LEU A 294 11.15 -11.81 -14.54
CA LEU A 294 10.89 -12.92 -15.46
C LEU A 294 12.15 -13.32 -16.24
N THR A 295 12.57 -14.57 -16.13
CA THR A 295 13.71 -15.06 -16.91
C THR A 295 13.28 -15.44 -18.33
N LEU A 296 13.68 -14.66 -19.35
CA LEU A 296 13.45 -15.00 -20.77
C LEU A 296 14.50 -15.98 -21.30
N ASN A 297 14.61 -17.15 -20.69
CA ASN A 297 15.60 -18.15 -21.12
C ASN A 297 15.11 -19.06 -22.27
N SER A 298 13.84 -18.96 -22.69
CA SER A 298 13.28 -19.87 -23.70
C SER A 298 12.36 -19.17 -24.72
N ASN A 299 12.36 -19.69 -25.95
CA ASN A 299 11.37 -19.32 -26.98
C ASN A 299 9.93 -19.68 -26.54
N SER A 300 9.79 -20.67 -25.67
CA SER A 300 8.49 -21.11 -25.15
C SER A 300 7.87 -20.09 -24.19
N MET A 301 8.67 -19.41 -23.37
CA MET A 301 8.20 -18.29 -22.55
C MET A 301 7.69 -17.13 -23.42
N LYS A 302 8.44 -16.76 -24.46
CA LYS A 302 8.03 -15.71 -25.40
C LYS A 302 6.70 -16.04 -26.08
N ALA A 303 6.55 -17.29 -26.54
CA ALA A 303 5.30 -17.77 -27.13
C ALA A 303 4.15 -17.72 -26.13
N SER A 304 4.39 -18.10 -24.87
CA SER A 304 3.38 -18.11 -23.81
C SER A 304 2.88 -16.69 -23.47
N ILE A 305 3.79 -15.72 -23.37
CA ILE A 305 3.44 -14.29 -23.18
C ILE A 305 2.63 -13.76 -24.38
N SER A 306 3.06 -14.06 -25.60
CA SER A 306 2.32 -13.68 -26.82
C SER A 306 0.91 -14.24 -26.83
N ASN A 307 0.75 -15.52 -26.49
CA ASN A 307 -0.56 -16.19 -26.41
C ASN A 307 -1.42 -15.64 -25.27
N PHE A 308 -0.83 -15.20 -24.15
CA PHE A 308 -1.56 -14.53 -23.07
C PHE A 308 -2.20 -13.22 -23.54
N PHE A 309 -1.46 -12.37 -24.27
CA PHE A 309 -2.01 -11.12 -24.79
C PHE A 309 -3.19 -11.35 -25.73
N GLN A 310 -3.12 -12.37 -26.59
CA GLN A 310 -4.23 -12.75 -27.48
C GLN A 310 -5.47 -13.22 -26.70
N ARG A 311 -5.28 -13.89 -25.55
CA ARG A 311 -6.36 -14.39 -24.68
C ARG A 311 -6.84 -13.36 -23.65
N SER A 312 -6.29 -12.15 -23.65
CA SER A 312 -6.66 -11.06 -22.74
C SER A 312 -7.06 -9.81 -23.53
N PRO A 313 -8.14 -9.87 -24.34
CA PRO A 313 -8.55 -8.73 -25.18
C PRO A 313 -8.97 -7.49 -24.38
N ASN A 314 -9.27 -7.64 -23.09
CA ASN A 314 -9.66 -6.56 -22.19
C ASN A 314 -8.47 -5.93 -21.44
N LEU A 315 -7.23 -6.31 -21.75
CA LEU A 315 -6.04 -5.86 -21.05
C LEU A 315 -5.79 -4.37 -21.31
N LYS A 316 -5.87 -3.57 -20.26
CA LYS A 316 -5.69 -2.10 -20.27
C LYS A 316 -4.30 -1.69 -19.80
N LYS A 317 -3.66 -2.51 -18.96
CA LYS A 317 -2.35 -2.24 -18.37
C LYS A 317 -1.51 -3.51 -18.36
N ALA A 318 -0.27 -3.41 -18.81
CA ALA A 318 0.68 -4.50 -18.73
C ALA A 318 2.04 -3.93 -18.33
N HIS A 319 2.54 -4.37 -17.18
CA HIS A 319 3.91 -4.17 -16.76
C HIS A 319 4.56 -5.55 -16.70
N ILE A 320 5.56 -5.78 -17.56
CA ILE A 320 6.26 -7.05 -17.65
C ILE A 320 7.76 -6.74 -17.65
N CYS A 321 8.41 -6.94 -16.50
CA CYS A 321 9.83 -6.73 -16.32
C CYS A 321 10.59 -8.05 -16.54
N LEU A 322 11.49 -8.04 -17.51
CA LEU A 322 12.20 -9.20 -18.02
C LEU A 322 13.65 -9.13 -17.54
N ASN A 323 14.11 -10.17 -16.84
CA ASN A 323 15.52 -10.39 -16.52
C ASN A 323 16.13 -11.25 -17.64
N GLY A 324 17.11 -10.70 -18.35
CA GLY A 324 17.76 -11.40 -19.47
C GLY A 324 19.06 -10.74 -19.91
N ASP A 325 19.86 -11.51 -20.65
CA ASP A 325 21.13 -11.08 -21.21
C ASP A 325 20.91 -9.89 -22.19
N PRO A 326 21.57 -8.73 -21.99
CA PRO A 326 21.42 -7.56 -22.85
C PRO A 326 21.67 -7.84 -24.34
N TYR A 327 22.42 -8.89 -24.70
CA TYR A 327 22.73 -9.22 -26.09
C TYR A 327 21.59 -9.89 -26.88
N LEU A 328 20.57 -10.44 -26.21
CA LEU A 328 19.36 -10.98 -26.88
C LEU A 328 18.35 -9.90 -27.28
N PHE A 329 18.58 -8.64 -26.88
CA PHE A 329 17.64 -7.54 -27.07
C PHE A 329 17.77 -6.83 -28.42
N ASP A 330 18.93 -6.86 -29.08
CA ASP A 330 19.20 -6.02 -30.27
C ASP A 330 18.51 -6.54 -31.56
N GLU A 331 18.35 -7.86 -31.68
CA GLU A 331 17.67 -8.45 -32.85
C GLU A 331 16.14 -8.34 -32.75
N TYR A 332 15.60 -8.27 -31.52
CA TYR A 332 14.17 -8.20 -31.30
C TYR A 332 13.68 -6.79 -31.05
N THR A 333 14.35 -5.86 -30.35
CA THR A 333 13.84 -4.48 -30.19
C THR A 333 13.61 -3.75 -31.52
N ARG A 334 14.34 -4.10 -32.59
CA ARG A 334 14.07 -3.60 -33.97
C ARG A 334 12.88 -4.27 -34.65
N LYS A 335 12.54 -5.52 -34.31
CA LYS A 335 11.36 -6.26 -34.84
C LYS A 335 10.16 -6.27 -33.89
N SER A 336 10.36 -5.87 -32.65
CA SER A 336 9.44 -5.90 -31.52
C SER A 336 9.22 -4.48 -30.99
N ARG A 337 8.90 -3.56 -31.92
CA ARG A 337 7.56 -2.96 -31.81
C ARG A 337 6.60 -4.14 -31.73
N ILE A 338 6.37 -4.66 -30.52
CA ILE A 338 5.42 -5.76 -30.32
C ILE A 338 4.12 -5.22 -30.87
N VAL A 339 3.69 -5.77 -32.00
CA VAL A 339 2.45 -5.39 -32.68
C VAL A 339 1.31 -5.83 -31.77
N LEU A 340 0.98 -4.97 -30.80
CA LEU A 340 -0.31 -4.98 -30.14
C LEU A 340 -1.19 -4.14 -31.06
N ASN A 341 -1.93 -4.86 -31.89
CA ASN A 341 -3.02 -4.49 -32.80
C ASN A 341 -3.18 -3.00 -33.14
N GLN A 342 -3.28 -2.69 -34.44
CA GLN A 342 -3.24 -1.33 -35.02
C GLN A 342 -4.26 -0.31 -34.46
N ASP A 343 -5.18 -0.71 -33.56
CA ASP A 343 -6.27 0.10 -33.05
C ASP A 343 -6.36 0.26 -31.52
N GLN A 344 -5.48 -0.29 -30.68
CA GLN A 344 -5.64 -0.15 -29.21
C GLN A 344 -4.36 0.14 -28.42
N LYS A 345 -4.33 1.38 -27.88
CA LYS A 345 -3.64 1.96 -26.70
C LYS A 345 -2.25 1.43 -26.32
N PHE A 346 -1.30 2.37 -26.17
CA PHE A 346 0.05 2.17 -25.66
C PHE A 346 0.12 1.23 -24.42
N TYR A 347 0.85 0.14 -24.56
CA TYR A 347 1.29 -0.70 -23.44
C TYR A 347 2.70 -0.25 -23.05
N GLY A 348 2.86 0.23 -21.82
CA GLY A 348 4.17 0.61 -21.28
C GLY A 348 4.98 -0.63 -20.92
N PHE A 349 5.86 -1.08 -21.81
CA PHE A 349 6.90 -2.04 -21.45
C PHE A 349 8.01 -1.30 -20.69
N CYS A 350 8.07 -1.50 -19.37
CA CYS A 350 9.24 -1.10 -18.59
C CYS A 350 10.25 -2.24 -18.65
N ILE A 351 11.29 -2.07 -19.46
CA ILE A 351 12.46 -2.94 -19.43
C ILE A 351 13.38 -2.34 -18.36
N CYS A 352 13.25 -2.82 -17.11
CA CYS A 352 14.22 -2.46 -16.08
C CYS A 352 15.53 -3.20 -16.36
N SER A 353 16.50 -2.52 -16.96
CA SER A 353 17.88 -2.99 -17.01
C SER A 353 18.42 -3.06 -15.58
N ILE A 354 18.68 -4.26 -15.05
CA ILE A 354 19.36 -4.44 -13.76
C ILE A 354 20.89 -4.41 -13.98
N ASN A 355 21.55 -3.49 -13.27
CA ASN A 355 22.99 -3.40 -12.96
C ASN A 355 24.01 -3.09 -14.09
N TRP A 356 24.24 -1.79 -14.32
CA TRP A 356 25.60 -1.29 -14.58
C TRP A 356 26.37 -1.20 -13.25
N ARG A 357 27.06 -2.28 -12.85
CA ARG A 357 28.20 -2.19 -11.93
C ARG A 357 29.14 -3.38 -12.14
N LYS A 358 30.35 -3.05 -12.62
CA LYS A 358 31.57 -3.86 -12.78
C LYS A 358 31.68 -4.75 -14.02
N GLN A 359 32.20 -4.18 -15.11
CA GLN A 359 33.45 -4.63 -15.75
C GLN A 359 33.84 -3.62 -16.83
N PHE A 360 34.51 -2.55 -16.40
CA PHE A 360 35.57 -1.93 -17.21
C PHE A 360 36.84 -2.21 -16.42
N ASP A 361 37.52 -3.29 -16.81
CA ASP A 361 38.96 -3.52 -16.60
C ASP A 361 39.31 -4.82 -17.35
N ASN A 362 39.68 -4.61 -18.62
CA ASN A 362 40.56 -5.37 -19.52
C ASN A 362 40.01 -5.49 -20.93
#